data_AF-A0A920CWG8-F1
#
_entry.id   AF-A0A920CWG8-F1
#
_cell.length_a   1.000
_cell.length_b   1.000
_cell.length_c   1.000
_cell.angle_alpha   90.00
_cell.angle_beta   90.00
_cell.angle_gamma   90.00
#
_symmetry.space_group_name_H-M   'P 1'
#
loop_
_entity.id
_entity.type
_entity.pdbx_description
1 polymer ?
#
loop_
_entity_poly.entity_id
_entity_poly.type
_entity_poly.pdbx_seq_one_letter_code
_entity_poly.pdbx_strand_id
1 'polypeptide(L)' 'MATSGGVTEQDYVIEKVRQEFECRVLWCEGRPCLEYDDQEQLDEISDYVKSKFDRELFEVFFTAIESLPQDY' A
#
# COMPACT_ATOMS: atom_id res chain seq x y z
N MET A 1 -20.95 8.20 -14.01
CA MET A 1 -20.97 7.99 -12.54
C MET A 1 -19.66 8.52 -12.02
N ALA A 2 -19.66 9.70 -11.40
CA ALA A 2 -18.48 10.32 -10.83
C ALA A 2 -18.78 10.53 -9.35
N THR A 3 -18.30 9.62 -8.50
CA THR A 3 -18.32 9.87 -7.06
C THR A 3 -17.14 10.79 -6.77
N SER A 4 -17.49 12.02 -6.42
CA SER A 4 -16.64 13.09 -5.95
C SER A 4 -15.65 12.61 -4.86
N GLY A 5 -14.42 12.33 -5.28
CA GLY A 5 -13.21 13.08 -4.89
C GLY A 5 -13.09 13.62 -3.47
N GLY A 6 -13.41 12.82 -2.44
CA GLY A 6 -12.78 12.99 -1.15
C GLY A 6 -11.50 12.17 -1.17
N VAL A 7 -10.34 12.82 -0.98
CA VAL A 7 -9.12 12.09 -0.62
C VAL A 7 -9.43 11.40 0.70
N THR A 8 -9.83 10.13 0.64
CA THR A 8 -10.08 9.33 1.85
C THR A 8 -8.77 9.26 2.61
N GLU A 9 -8.82 9.21 3.95
CA GLU A 9 -7.60 9.04 4.77
C GLU A 9 -6.74 7.87 4.28
N GLN A 10 -7.37 6.81 3.76
CA GLN A 10 -6.70 5.68 3.11
C GLN A 10 -5.82 6.10 1.92
N ASP A 11 -6.32 6.97 1.04
CA ASP A 11 -5.58 7.45 -0.14
C ASP A 11 -4.36 8.28 0.28
N TYR A 12 -4.49 9.07 1.35
CA TYR A 12 -3.38 9.80 1.94
C TYR A 12 -2.30 8.87 2.51
N VAL A 13 -2.68 7.82 3.24
CA VAL A 13 -1.72 6.83 3.76
C VAL A 13 -1.01 6.11 2.61
N ILE A 14 -1.75 5.71 1.57
CA ILE A 14 -1.19 5.06 0.37
C ILE A 14 -0.18 5.98 -0.32
N GLU A 15 -0.49 7.26 -0.49
CA GLU A 15 0.44 8.22 -1.07
C GLU A 15 1.73 8.35 -0.24
N LYS A 16 1.60 8.35 1.10
CA LYS A 16 2.75 8.43 2.01
C LYS A 16 3.62 7.18 1.96
N VAL A 17 3.02 6.01 1.97
CA VAL A 17 3.75 4.73 1.83
C VAL A 17 4.53 4.70 0.50
N ARG A 18 3.92 5.16 -0.60
CA ARG A 18 4.59 5.24 -1.91
C ARG A 18 5.70 6.30 -2.00
N GLN A 19 5.68 7.31 -1.15
CA GLN A 19 6.73 8.33 -1.08
C GLN A 19 7.92 7.86 -0.23
N GLU A 20 7.67 7.08 0.82
CA GLU A 20 8.69 6.61 1.76
C GLU A 20 9.37 5.32 1.27
N PHE A 21 8.63 4.44 0.62
CA PHE A 21 9.11 3.13 0.17
C PHE A 21 9.07 3.02 -1.36
N GLU A 22 10.10 2.39 -1.93
CA GLU A 22 10.12 2.01 -3.35
C GLU A 22 9.22 0.79 -3.62
N CYS A 23 7.94 0.92 -3.24
CA CYS A 23 6.90 -0.09 -3.40
C CYS A 23 5.92 0.31 -4.50
N ARG A 24 5.15 -0.65 -5.00
CA ARG A 24 4.07 -0.38 -5.96
C ARG A 24 2.73 -0.62 -5.31
N VAL A 25 1.73 0.12 -5.78
CA VAL A 25 0.34 -0.07 -5.34
C VAL A 25 -0.50 -0.36 -6.56
N LEU A 26 -1.00 -1.59 -6.61
CA LEU A 26 -1.90 -2.06 -7.64
C LEU A 26 -3.34 -1.81 -7.20
N TRP A 27 -4.26 -1.74 -8.15
CA TRP A 27 -5.68 -1.57 -7.88
C TRP A 27 -6.44 -2.78 -8.43
N CYS A 28 -6.99 -3.60 -7.52
CA CYS A 28 -7.76 -4.79 -7.87
C CYS A 28 -9.22 -4.57 -7.44
N GLU A 29 -10.15 -4.54 -8.40
CA GLU A 29 -11.58 -4.28 -8.15
C GLU A 29 -11.86 -2.98 -7.38
N GLY A 30 -11.04 -1.95 -7.60
CA GLY A 30 -11.16 -0.67 -6.88
C GLY A 30 -10.60 -0.69 -5.46
N ARG A 31 -9.90 -1.76 -5.06
CA ARG A 31 -9.21 -1.87 -3.78
C ARG A 31 -7.70 -1.78 -3.97
N PRO A 32 -6.97 -1.07 -3.09
CA PRO A 32 -5.53 -0.93 -3.18
C PRO A 32 -4.83 -2.21 -2.69
N CYS A 33 -3.89 -2.73 -3.47
CA CYS A 33 -3.05 -3.87 -3.13
C CYS A 33 -1.60 -3.39 -3.09
N LEU A 34 -0.90 -3.69 -2.00
CA LEU A 34 0.52 -3.38 -1.89
C LEU A 34 1.31 -4.44 -2.67
N GLU A 35 2.20 -4.01 -3.55
CA GLU A 35 3.22 -4.86 -4.15
C GLU A 35 4.56 -4.52 -3.49
N TYR A 36 5.17 -5.54 -2.87
CA TYR A 36 6.43 -5.42 -2.16
C TYR A 36 7.51 -6.30 -2.81
N ASP A 37 8.76 -5.89 -2.76
CA ASP A 37 9.86 -6.65 -3.40
C ASP A 37 10.31 -7.85 -2.55
N ASP A 38 10.43 -7.63 -1.24
CA ASP A 38 10.89 -8.63 -0.28
C ASP A 38 10.17 -8.53 1.08
N GLN A 39 10.31 -9.56 1.90
CA GLN A 39 9.62 -9.66 3.18
C GLN A 39 10.07 -8.59 4.20
N GLU A 40 11.31 -8.09 4.10
CA GLU A 40 11.81 -7.01 4.96
C GLU A 40 11.08 -5.71 4.62
N GLN A 41 10.97 -5.38 3.34
CA GLN A 41 10.19 -4.24 2.87
C GLN A 41 8.73 -4.29 3.35
N LEU A 42 8.08 -5.46 3.30
CA LEU A 42 6.71 -5.61 3.80
C LEU A 42 6.60 -5.34 5.31
N ASP A 43 7.58 -5.79 6.09
CA ASP A 43 7.62 -5.57 7.55
C ASP A 43 7.84 -4.09 7.87
N GLU A 44 8.77 -3.43 7.17
CA GLU A 44 9.04 -2.00 7.31
C GLU A 44 7.81 -1.15 6.96
N ILE A 45 7.11 -1.47 5.88
CA ILE A 45 5.87 -0.77 5.49
C ILE A 45 4.79 -0.98 6.56
N SER A 46 4.66 -2.21 7.08
CA SER A 46 3.69 -2.52 8.13
C SER A 46 3.96 -1.74 9.42
N ASP A 47 5.21 -1.69 9.87
CA ASP A 47 5.60 -0.91 11.04
C ASP A 47 5.39 0.58 10.81
N TYR A 48 5.75 1.10 9.63
CA TYR A 48 5.54 2.50 9.28
C TYR A 48 4.07 2.90 9.34
N VAL A 49 3.17 2.10 8.73
CA VAL A 49 1.73 2.38 8.74
C VAL A 49 1.21 2.41 10.18
N LYS A 50 1.64 1.44 11.01
CA LYS A 50 1.25 1.35 12.40
C LYS A 50 1.80 2.50 13.25
N SER A 51 3.07 2.82 13.12
CA SER A 51 3.76 3.83 13.92
C SER A 51 3.35 5.25 13.55
N LYS A 52 3.12 5.53 12.25
CA LYS A 52 2.77 6.88 11.77
C LYS A 52 1.29 7.16 11.78
N PHE A 53 0.45 6.17 11.54
CA PHE A 53 -0.98 6.36 11.33
C PHE A 53 -1.86 5.60 12.33
N ASP A 54 -1.27 4.79 13.22
CA ASP A 54 -2.00 3.94 14.18
C ASP A 54 -3.01 3.01 13.48
N ARG A 55 -2.65 2.51 12.29
CA ARG A 55 -3.48 1.61 11.48
C ARG A 55 -2.74 0.33 11.16
N GLU A 56 -3.48 -0.75 10.91
CA GLU A 56 -2.90 -1.98 10.39
C GLU A 56 -2.75 -1.91 8.87
N LEU A 57 -1.74 -2.62 8.33
CA LEU A 57 -1.49 -2.66 6.89
C LEU A 57 -2.75 -3.04 6.11
N PHE A 58 -3.48 -4.06 6.57
CA PHE A 58 -4.68 -4.58 5.89
C PHE A 58 -5.95 -3.74 6.11
N GLU A 59 -5.90 -2.71 6.96
CA GLU A 59 -6.94 -1.69 7.01
C GLU A 59 -6.74 -0.63 5.91
N VAL A 60 -5.51 -0.48 5.42
CA VAL A 60 -5.14 0.46 4.36
C VAL A 60 -5.10 -0.23 3.00
N PHE A 61 -4.57 -1.44 2.93
CA PHE A 61 -4.46 -2.25 1.72
C PHE A 61 -5.35 -3.48 1.82
N PHE A 62 -5.98 -3.88 0.72
CA PHE A 62 -6.78 -5.10 0.69
C PHE A 62 -5.91 -6.36 0.81
N THR A 63 -4.73 -6.36 0.19
CA THR A 63 -3.74 -7.44 0.30
C THR A 63 -2.35 -6.92 -0.01
N ALA A 64 -1.34 -7.68 0.39
CA ALA A 64 0.04 -7.51 -0.03
C ALA A 64 0.42 -8.64 -1.00
N ILE A 65 1.20 -8.33 -2.02
CA ILE A 65 1.61 -9.24 -3.09
C ILE A 65 3.12 -9.10 -3.28
N GLU A 66 3.85 -10.20 -3.26
CA GLU A 66 5.28 -10.19 -3.56
C GLU A 66 5.48 -9.92 -5.06
N SER A 67 6.38 -9.00 -5.38
CA SER A 67 6.74 -8.68 -6.76
C SER A 67 7.46 -9.87 -7.36
N LEU A 68 7.04 -10.27 -8.56
CA LEU A 68 7.71 -11.36 -9.26
C LEU A 68 9.06 -10.85 -9.80
N PRO A 69 10.17 -11.59 -9.59
CA PRO A 69 11.42 -11.23 -10.22
C PRO A 69 11.22 -11.20 -11.74
N GLN A 70 11.67 -10.14 -12.40
CA GLN A 70 11.69 -10.06 -13.87
C GLN A 70 12.80 -10.97 -14.41
N ASP A 71 12.60 -12.28 -14.32
CA ASP A 71 13.45 -13.27 -15.00
C ASP A 71 12.70 -13.74 -16.27
N TYR A 72 13.12 -13.23 -17.42
CA TYR A 72 12.66 -13.59 -18.77
C TYR A 72 13.79 -14.27 -19.55
#